data_AF-A0A1Q6SQJ7-F1
#
_entry.id   AF-A0A1Q6SQJ7-F1
#
_cell.length_a   1.000
_cell.length_b   1.000
_cell.length_c   1.000
_cell.angle_alpha   90.00
_cell.angle_beta   90.00
_cell.angle_gamma   90.00
#
_symmetry.space_group_name_H-M   'P 1'
#
loop_
_entity.id
_entity.type
_entity.pdbx_description
1 polymer ?
#
loop_
_entity_poly.entity_id
_entity_poly.type
_entity_poly.pdbx_seq_one_letter_code
_entity_poly.pdbx_strand_id
1 'polypeptide(L)'
;MKKVWIGLSITCILIGILGTAVDLIEGNSLEDTAVVLFVLALFAAFFGWLAWLWRIKSPLKRAGEQAAMAANKVKESNDAYKGLSKSLKWRVWKYRIVGALIAVLGVRMWHMGNWSTFWISFGTVVLIIGIAIFMMGSPQDYNSITDAVKMIGMDRERKIGEFYKAYKEIQTPLGSAWLGYFYTSPYKSMIFGPDDRGQFIYFYLNSAGNIGYIGYSFLDNAIKKKLTESVYPPVTDLGADTAGHLCYHTDVFFFQDWLKASIENYVKTEQVIPFMDASPSEVYTFTEDFKLTGEHFEVQDKDQNTVYIVDGTMPLINLYIHDTEGNEIFKMTKEIGHALATYRFFYRGEPYGVLEKQFTFVRDTFTMDINEGRLELTEYAGTIGHNYKVTLNGTLIGAIMDDMDITIENIVWDNAFLIVHDRKYLPLITAMAVMVTRELARDEDGGLTNR
;
A
#
# COMPACT_ATOMS: atom_id res chain seq x y z
N MET A 1 33.90 4.91 10.06
CA MET A 1 33.76 4.57 8.63
C MET A 1 33.76 5.79 7.71
N LYS A 2 32.83 6.76 7.79
CA LYS A 2 32.86 7.98 6.93
C LYS A 2 34.23 8.69 6.89
N LYS A 3 34.83 8.98 8.05
CA LYS A 3 36.16 9.61 8.14
C LYS A 3 37.29 8.75 7.53
N VAL A 4 37.12 7.42 7.55
CA VAL A 4 38.08 6.46 6.97
C VAL A 4 38.01 6.50 5.44
N TRP A 5 36.80 6.51 4.86
CA TRP A 5 36.60 6.62 3.41
C TRP A 5 37.05 7.97 2.84
N ILE A 6 36.79 9.07 3.57
CA ILE A 6 37.32 10.40 3.22
C ILE A 6 38.85 10.37 3.25
N GLY A 7 39.44 9.76 4.29
CA GLY A 7 40.90 9.59 4.38
C GLY A 7 41.46 8.82 3.19
N LEU A 8 40.86 7.69 2.81
CA LEU A 8 41.29 6.89 1.66
C LEU A 8 41.15 7.63 0.32
N SER A 9 40.07 8.40 0.13
CA SER A 9 39.87 9.23 -1.06
C SER A 9 40.98 10.28 -1.20
N ILE A 10 41.32 10.98 -0.11
CA ILE A 10 42.40 11.97 -0.07
C ILE A 10 43.75 11.31 -0.33
N THR A 11 44.01 10.14 0.26
CA THR A 11 45.25 9.39 0.04
C THR A 11 45.44 8.99 -1.43
N CYS A 12 44.38 8.53 -2.12
CA CYS A 12 44.45 8.21 -3.55
C CYS A 12 44.83 9.43 -4.41
N ILE A 13 44.26 10.60 -4.09
CA ILE A 13 44.59 11.86 -4.78
C ILE A 13 46.05 12.26 -4.52
N LEU A 14 46.51 12.17 -3.28
CA LEU A 14 47.88 12.53 -2.91
C LEU A 14 48.92 11.59 -3.55
N ILE A 15 48.66 10.28 -3.57
CA ILE A 15 49.53 9.30 -4.23
C ILE A 15 49.58 9.56 -5.74
N GLY A 16 48.45 9.88 -6.36
CA GLY A 16 48.40 10.23 -7.78
C GLY A 16 49.26 11.45 -8.09
N ILE A 17 49.12 12.53 -7.32
CA ILE A 17 49.90 13.77 -7.49
C ILE A 17 51.40 13.52 -7.28
N LEU A 18 51.77 12.77 -6.23
CA LEU A 18 53.17 12.44 -5.92
C LEU A 18 53.81 11.58 -7.02
N GLY A 19 53.12 10.53 -7.49
CA GLY A 19 53.61 9.67 -8.57
C GLY A 19 53.85 10.45 -9.86
N THR A 20 52.93 11.36 -10.21
CA THR A 20 53.06 12.21 -11.40
C THR A 20 54.24 13.18 -11.29
N ALA A 21 54.48 13.75 -10.11
CA ALA A 21 55.60 14.64 -9.89
C ALA A 21 56.95 13.91 -10.01
N VAL A 22 57.03 12.66 -9.53
CA VAL A 22 58.24 11.82 -9.64
C VAL A 22 58.50 11.44 -11.10
N ASP A 23 57.49 10.98 -11.83
CA ASP A 23 57.64 10.60 -13.25
C ASP A 23 58.05 11.80 -14.14
N LEU A 24 57.55 13.01 -13.84
CA LEU A 24 57.96 14.26 -14.51
C LEU A 24 59.42 14.64 -14.24
N ILE A 25 59.95 14.31 -13.06
CA ILE A 25 61.35 14.57 -12.67
C ILE A 25 62.29 13.52 -13.31
N GLU A 26 61.82 12.28 -13.44
CA GLU A 26 62.61 11.15 -13.98
C GLU A 26 62.56 11.02 -15.51
N GLY A 27 61.65 11.75 -16.18
CA GLY A 27 61.57 11.83 -17.65
C GLY A 27 60.88 10.63 -18.31
N ASN A 28 60.05 9.90 -17.56
CA ASN A 28 59.29 8.75 -18.06
C ASN A 28 58.10 9.18 -18.96
N SER A 29 57.59 8.27 -19.79
CA SER A 29 56.48 8.54 -20.71
C SER A 29 55.17 8.82 -19.96
N LEU A 30 54.57 9.97 -20.23
CA LEU A 30 53.32 10.45 -19.61
C LEU A 30 52.10 9.53 -19.79
N GLU A 31 52.12 8.57 -20.71
CA GLU A 31 51.00 7.66 -20.97
C GLU A 31 50.71 6.71 -19.79
N ASP A 32 51.73 6.07 -19.23
CA ASP A 32 51.55 5.14 -18.09
C ASP A 32 51.15 5.90 -16.81
N THR A 33 51.75 7.08 -16.58
CA THR A 33 51.39 7.98 -15.49
C THR A 33 49.95 8.46 -15.60
N ALA A 34 49.46 8.76 -16.82
CA ALA A 34 48.08 9.17 -17.06
C ALA A 34 47.08 8.05 -16.74
N VAL A 35 47.41 6.78 -17.06
CA VAL A 35 46.56 5.62 -16.71
C VAL A 35 46.49 5.44 -15.19
N VAL A 36 47.62 5.54 -14.49
CA VAL A 36 47.66 5.42 -13.01
C VAL A 36 46.88 6.56 -12.34
N LEU A 37 47.04 7.80 -12.82
CA LEU A 37 46.25 8.95 -12.36
C LEU A 37 44.76 8.75 -12.57
N PHE A 38 44.36 8.26 -13.74
CA PHE A 38 42.96 8.00 -14.07
C PHE A 38 42.36 6.95 -13.13
N VAL A 39 43.08 5.84 -12.89
CA VAL A 39 42.64 4.79 -11.96
C VAL A 39 42.56 5.29 -10.51
N LEU A 40 43.54 6.08 -10.06
CA LEU A 40 43.52 6.67 -8.72
C LEU A 40 42.41 7.71 -8.54
N ALA A 41 42.08 8.48 -9.59
CA ALA A 41 40.95 9.39 -9.61
C ALA A 41 39.61 8.63 -9.52
N LEU A 42 39.47 7.50 -10.22
CA LEU A 42 38.30 6.62 -10.11
C LEU A 42 38.16 6.04 -8.70
N PHE A 43 39.26 5.59 -8.08
CA PHE A 43 39.23 5.12 -6.69
C PHE A 43 38.91 6.24 -5.71
N ALA A 44 39.47 7.43 -5.90
CA ALA A 44 39.15 8.60 -5.08
C ALA A 44 37.67 8.98 -5.19
N ALA A 45 37.10 8.95 -6.40
CA ALA A 45 35.68 9.17 -6.66
C ALA A 45 34.82 8.07 -6.01
N PHE A 46 35.23 6.80 -6.11
CA PHE A 46 34.55 5.67 -5.48
C PHE A 46 34.55 5.78 -3.95
N PHE A 47 35.67 6.09 -3.32
CA PHE A 47 35.75 6.28 -1.87
C PHE A 47 35.03 7.55 -1.39
N GLY A 48 35.05 8.63 -2.19
CA GLY A 48 34.25 9.82 -1.97
C GLY A 48 32.75 9.54 -2.04
N TRP A 49 32.33 8.72 -3.00
CA TRP A 49 30.95 8.22 -3.13
C TRP A 49 30.56 7.32 -1.96
N LEU A 50 31.42 6.41 -1.51
CA LEU A 50 31.20 5.60 -0.30
C LEU A 50 31.11 6.46 0.97
N ALA A 51 31.93 7.51 1.09
CA ALA A 51 31.84 8.46 2.20
C ALA A 51 30.53 9.28 2.17
N TRP A 52 30.04 9.61 0.97
CA TRP A 52 28.77 10.26 0.74
C TRP A 52 27.57 9.34 1.05
N LEU A 53 27.63 8.07 0.66
CA LEU A 53 26.65 7.03 1.06
C LEU A 53 26.51 6.91 2.58
N TRP A 54 27.61 7.11 3.32
CA TRP A 54 27.62 7.13 4.79
C TRP A 54 27.23 8.48 5.41
N ARG A 55 26.98 9.52 4.61
CA ARG A 55 26.37 10.79 5.06
C ARG A 55 24.84 10.68 5.19
N ILE A 56 24.23 9.76 4.44
CA ILE A 56 22.82 9.38 4.52
C ILE A 56 22.69 8.31 5.62
N LYS A 57 21.61 8.33 6.42
CA LYS A 57 21.42 7.54 7.68
C LYS A 57 22.14 6.17 7.63
N SER A 58 22.96 5.87 8.64
CA SER A 58 23.85 4.69 8.62
C SER A 58 23.09 3.37 8.41
N PRO A 59 23.66 2.40 7.67
CA PRO A 59 23.07 1.07 7.49
C PRO A 59 22.74 0.35 8.81
N LEU A 60 23.49 0.64 9.87
CA LEU A 60 23.25 0.11 11.23
C LEU A 60 22.00 0.71 11.87
N LYS A 61 21.76 2.01 11.71
CA LYS A 61 20.53 2.65 12.19
C LYS A 61 19.32 2.14 11.40
N ARG A 62 19.49 1.90 10.09
CA ARG A 62 18.48 1.27 9.22
C ARG A 62 18.17 -0.18 9.63
N ALA A 63 19.18 -1.00 9.91
CA ALA A 63 18.97 -2.34 10.45
C ALA A 63 18.27 -2.30 11.81
N GLY A 64 18.59 -1.30 12.65
CA GLY A 64 17.90 -1.04 13.91
C GLY A 64 16.43 -0.62 13.75
N GLU A 65 16.13 0.28 12.83
CA GLU A 65 14.77 0.73 12.50
C GLU A 65 13.94 -0.40 11.87
N GLN A 66 14.52 -1.19 10.96
CA GLN A 66 13.89 -2.39 10.40
C GLN A 66 13.65 -3.47 11.47
N ALA A 67 14.61 -3.67 12.37
CA ALA A 67 14.44 -4.59 13.51
C ALA A 67 13.34 -4.09 14.46
N ALA A 68 13.25 -2.78 14.71
CA ALA A 68 12.21 -2.18 15.54
C ALA A 68 10.82 -2.32 14.89
N MET A 69 10.70 -2.11 13.58
CA MET A 69 9.43 -2.31 12.86
C MET A 69 9.02 -3.77 12.79
N ALA A 70 9.97 -4.69 12.56
CA ALA A 70 9.71 -6.12 12.66
C ALA A 70 9.27 -6.50 14.08
N ALA A 71 9.90 -5.94 15.11
CA ALA A 71 9.51 -6.15 16.50
C ALA A 71 8.11 -5.61 16.80
N ASN A 72 7.73 -4.44 16.27
CA ASN A 72 6.39 -3.88 16.40
C ASN A 72 5.34 -4.76 15.70
N LYS A 73 5.59 -5.22 14.47
CA LYS A 73 4.69 -6.18 13.78
C LYS A 73 4.54 -7.48 14.56
N VAL A 74 5.62 -7.99 15.15
CA VAL A 74 5.57 -9.18 16.01
C VAL A 74 4.76 -8.91 17.27
N LYS A 75 4.89 -7.73 17.89
CA LYS A 75 4.10 -7.31 19.04
C LYS A 75 2.62 -7.22 18.70
N GLU A 76 2.26 -6.57 17.60
CA GLU A 76 0.88 -6.48 17.11
C GLU A 76 0.29 -7.86 16.81
N SER A 77 1.03 -8.74 16.13
CA SER A 77 0.61 -10.13 15.88
C SER A 77 0.42 -10.91 17.18
N ASN A 78 1.29 -10.72 18.17
CA ASN A 78 1.17 -11.35 19.48
C ASN A 78 -0.04 -10.84 20.27
N ASP A 79 -0.31 -9.54 20.24
CA ASP A 79 -1.47 -8.97 20.93
C ASP A 79 -2.78 -9.39 20.25
N ALA A 80 -2.81 -9.43 18.91
CA ALA A 80 -3.90 -10.02 18.14
C ALA A 80 -4.12 -11.51 18.52
N TYR A 81 -3.04 -12.30 18.63
CA TYR A 81 -3.11 -13.70 19.03
C TYR A 81 -3.69 -13.88 20.44
N LYS A 82 -3.33 -13.02 21.40
CA LYS A 82 -3.88 -13.07 22.76
C LYS A 82 -5.40 -12.88 22.78
N GLY A 83 -5.92 -12.00 21.92
CA GLY A 83 -7.35 -11.73 21.77
C GLY A 83 -8.16 -12.84 21.11
N LEU A 84 -7.53 -13.87 20.54
CA LEU A 84 -8.24 -14.96 19.86
C LEU A 84 -8.95 -15.91 20.83
N SER A 85 -10.10 -16.44 20.39
CA SER A 85 -10.81 -17.53 21.06
C SER A 85 -9.98 -18.82 21.12
N LYS A 86 -10.30 -19.72 22.06
CA LYS A 86 -9.54 -20.97 22.27
C LYS A 86 -9.48 -21.85 21.01
N SER A 87 -10.58 -21.93 20.27
CA SER A 87 -10.65 -22.67 19.01
C SER A 87 -9.74 -22.07 17.93
N LEU A 88 -9.67 -20.74 17.86
CA LEU A 88 -8.81 -20.04 16.90
C LEU A 88 -7.33 -20.18 17.28
N LYS A 89 -6.97 -20.09 18.56
CA LYS A 89 -5.60 -20.35 19.02
C LYS A 89 -5.11 -21.75 18.63
N TRP A 90 -5.98 -22.75 18.75
CA TRP A 90 -5.68 -24.13 18.35
C TRP A 90 -5.52 -24.26 16.83
N ARG A 91 -6.36 -23.58 16.04
CA ARG A 91 -6.21 -23.50 14.59
C ARG A 91 -4.87 -22.88 14.20
N VAL A 92 -4.53 -21.72 14.76
CA VAL A 92 -3.24 -21.05 14.49
C VAL A 92 -2.08 -22.00 14.73
N TRP A 93 -2.06 -22.68 15.89
CA TRP A 93 -1.01 -23.64 16.22
C TRP A 93 -0.90 -24.77 15.18
N LYS A 94 -2.03 -25.39 14.80
CA LYS A 94 -2.07 -26.45 13.78
C LYS A 94 -1.54 -25.98 12.42
N TYR A 95 -2.06 -24.86 11.92
CA TYR A 95 -1.68 -24.34 10.60
C TYR A 95 -0.22 -23.89 10.56
N ARG A 96 0.28 -23.28 11.65
CA ARG A 96 1.69 -22.89 11.74
C ARG A 96 2.62 -24.10 11.74
N ILE A 97 2.30 -25.16 12.46
CA ILE A 97 3.11 -26.39 12.46
C ILE A 97 3.08 -27.06 11.08
N VAL A 98 1.89 -27.29 10.53
CA VAL A 98 1.75 -27.96 9.23
C VAL A 98 2.42 -27.15 8.12
N GLY A 99 2.18 -25.83 8.08
CA GLY A 99 2.80 -24.93 7.11
C GLY A 99 4.33 -24.90 7.23
N ALA A 100 4.87 -24.81 8.45
CA ALA A 100 6.32 -24.84 8.68
C ALA A 100 6.96 -26.17 8.23
N LEU A 101 6.32 -27.31 8.51
CA LEU A 101 6.80 -28.62 8.06
C LEU A 101 6.83 -28.70 6.54
N ILE A 102 5.79 -28.24 5.85
CA ILE A 102 5.72 -28.21 4.38
C ILE A 102 6.79 -27.27 3.80
N ALA A 103 6.97 -26.09 4.40
CA ALA A 103 8.00 -25.13 3.98
C ALA A 103 9.42 -25.72 4.08
N VAL A 104 9.73 -26.39 5.20
CA VAL A 104 11.01 -27.09 5.38
C VAL A 104 11.20 -28.21 4.37
N LEU A 105 10.13 -28.96 4.05
CA LEU A 105 10.17 -29.97 3.00
C LEU A 105 10.49 -29.36 1.63
N GLY A 106 9.89 -28.22 1.28
CA GLY A 106 10.15 -27.50 0.03
C GLY A 106 11.63 -27.11 -0.12
N VAL A 107 12.23 -26.52 0.93
CA VAL A 107 13.66 -26.18 0.94
C VAL A 107 14.55 -27.43 0.86
N ARG A 108 14.17 -28.50 1.55
CA ARG A 108 14.94 -29.75 1.56
C ARG A 108 14.98 -30.43 0.18
N MET A 109 13.94 -30.24 -0.64
CA MET A 109 13.89 -30.79 -2.01
C MET A 109 15.00 -30.23 -2.91
N TRP A 110 15.47 -29.00 -2.69
CA TRP A 110 16.57 -28.41 -3.46
C TRP A 110 17.86 -29.22 -3.33
N HIS A 111 18.21 -29.61 -2.10
CA HIS A 111 19.38 -30.45 -1.83
C HIS A 111 19.20 -31.89 -2.31
N MET A 112 18.01 -32.47 -2.15
CA MET A 112 17.72 -33.84 -2.63
C MET A 112 17.81 -33.96 -4.15
N GLY A 113 17.44 -32.89 -4.86
CA GLY A 113 17.52 -32.80 -6.31
C GLY A 113 18.87 -32.35 -6.86
N ASN A 114 19.89 -32.30 -6.01
CA ASN A 114 21.24 -31.80 -6.32
C ASN A 114 21.22 -30.45 -7.06
N TRP A 115 20.37 -29.52 -6.61
CA TRP A 115 20.23 -28.18 -7.18
C TRP A 115 19.84 -28.12 -8.67
N SER A 116 19.25 -29.18 -9.22
CA SER A 116 18.72 -29.14 -10.58
C SER A 116 17.49 -28.24 -10.69
N THR A 117 17.32 -27.61 -11.84
CA THR A 117 16.24 -26.64 -12.12
C THR A 117 14.84 -27.17 -11.80
N PHE A 118 14.58 -28.44 -12.11
CA PHE A 118 13.30 -29.10 -11.83
C PHE A 118 13.01 -29.12 -10.32
N TRP A 119 13.96 -29.59 -9.51
CA TRP A 119 13.78 -29.70 -8.06
C TRP A 119 13.79 -28.35 -7.35
N ILE A 120 14.53 -27.37 -7.88
CA ILE A 120 14.43 -25.97 -7.43
C ILE A 120 13.01 -25.48 -7.63
N SER A 121 12.48 -25.58 -8.85
CA SER A 121 11.14 -25.09 -9.19
C SER A 121 10.05 -25.77 -8.36
N PHE A 122 10.09 -27.11 -8.26
CA PHE A 122 9.12 -27.88 -7.49
C PHE A 122 9.22 -27.59 -5.98
N GLY A 123 10.44 -27.54 -5.44
CA GLY A 123 10.68 -27.18 -4.03
C GLY A 123 10.18 -25.77 -3.69
N THR A 124 10.32 -24.82 -4.62
CA THR A 124 9.80 -23.46 -4.47
C THR A 124 8.26 -23.44 -4.42
N VAL A 125 7.58 -24.18 -5.29
CA VAL A 125 6.10 -24.30 -5.24
C VAL A 125 5.65 -24.87 -3.90
N VAL A 126 6.29 -25.93 -3.42
CA VAL A 126 5.99 -26.54 -2.11
C VAL A 126 6.25 -25.55 -0.97
N LEU A 127 7.34 -24.80 -1.03
CA LEU A 127 7.66 -23.75 -0.06
C LEU A 127 6.57 -22.67 -0.02
N ILE A 128 6.12 -22.18 -1.18
CA ILE A 128 5.04 -21.18 -1.29
C ILE A 128 3.75 -21.73 -0.66
N ILE A 129 3.39 -22.98 -0.95
CA ILE A 129 2.21 -23.63 -0.36
C ILE A 129 2.35 -23.72 1.17
N GLY A 130 3.53 -24.09 1.68
CA GLY A 130 3.80 -24.16 3.11
C GLY A 130 3.65 -22.81 3.80
N ILE A 131 4.20 -21.75 3.20
CA ILE A 131 4.05 -20.37 3.69
C ILE A 131 2.57 -19.94 3.65
N ALA A 132 1.85 -20.21 2.56
CA ALA A 132 0.43 -19.88 2.46
C ALA A 132 -0.39 -20.57 3.55
N ILE A 133 -0.15 -21.86 3.82
CA ILE A 133 -0.80 -22.59 4.93
C ILE A 133 -0.46 -21.98 6.27
N PHE A 134 0.79 -21.60 6.49
CA PHE A 134 1.21 -20.93 7.72
C PHE A 134 0.40 -19.64 7.96
N MET A 135 0.28 -18.79 6.92
CA MET A 135 -0.40 -17.50 6.98
C MET A 135 -1.93 -17.65 7.10
N MET A 136 -2.54 -18.72 6.57
CA MET A 136 -3.98 -19.03 6.73
C MET A 136 -4.39 -19.40 8.17
N GLY A 137 -3.43 -19.49 9.09
CA GLY A 137 -3.68 -19.88 10.47
C GLY A 137 -4.44 -18.83 11.27
N SER A 138 -4.16 -17.54 11.06
CA SER A 138 -4.79 -16.43 11.80
C SER A 138 -5.40 -15.40 10.84
N PRO A 139 -6.47 -14.70 11.24
CA PRO A 139 -7.02 -13.59 10.44
C PRO A 139 -5.99 -12.49 10.16
N GLN A 140 -5.16 -12.15 11.15
CA GLN A 140 -4.14 -11.10 11.01
C GLN A 140 -3.11 -11.46 9.94
N ASP A 141 -2.57 -12.67 10.01
CA ASP A 141 -1.56 -13.14 9.05
C ASP A 141 -2.19 -13.26 7.65
N TYR A 142 -3.39 -13.85 7.55
CA TYR A 142 -4.09 -14.00 6.27
C TYR A 142 -4.39 -12.66 5.59
N ASN A 143 -4.95 -11.70 6.32
CA ASN A 143 -5.30 -10.39 5.77
C ASN A 143 -4.08 -9.55 5.40
N SER A 144 -2.89 -9.89 5.91
CA SER A 144 -1.65 -9.20 5.54
C SER A 144 -1.14 -9.56 4.14
N ILE A 145 -1.55 -10.71 3.60
CA ILE A 145 -1.03 -11.25 2.32
C ILE A 145 -1.99 -11.16 1.14
N THR A 146 -3.26 -10.79 1.36
CA THR A 146 -4.25 -10.66 0.29
C THR A 146 -5.35 -9.67 0.66
N ASP A 147 -5.84 -8.90 -0.32
CA ASP A 147 -7.06 -8.10 -0.17
C ASP A 147 -8.27 -8.67 -0.93
N ALA A 148 -8.09 -9.75 -1.69
CA ALA A 148 -9.19 -10.34 -2.45
C ALA A 148 -10.30 -10.89 -1.53
N VAL A 149 -9.90 -11.50 -0.42
CA VAL A 149 -10.80 -12.02 0.60
C VAL A 149 -10.27 -11.62 1.97
N LYS A 150 -11.13 -11.11 2.84
CA LYS A 150 -10.80 -10.81 4.24
C LYS A 150 -11.30 -11.92 5.15
N MET A 151 -10.44 -12.39 6.05
CA MET A 151 -10.78 -13.35 7.09
C MET A 151 -11.10 -12.65 8.40
N ILE A 152 -12.11 -13.14 9.11
CA ILE A 152 -12.54 -12.66 10.43
C ILE A 152 -12.64 -13.83 11.39
N GLY A 153 -12.06 -13.68 12.58
CA GLY A 153 -12.20 -14.63 13.68
C GLY A 153 -13.44 -14.33 14.52
N MET A 154 -14.25 -15.36 14.80
CA MET A 154 -15.43 -15.20 15.66
C MET A 154 -15.08 -15.43 17.15
N ASP A 155 -15.82 -14.76 18.03
CA ASP A 155 -15.77 -14.89 19.49
C ASP A 155 -16.27 -16.27 19.97
N ARG A 156 -17.34 -16.77 19.35
CA ARG A 156 -17.91 -18.11 19.52
C ARG A 156 -18.36 -18.66 18.17
N GLU A 157 -18.88 -19.89 18.17
CA GLU A 157 -19.63 -20.39 17.03
C GLU A 157 -20.83 -19.47 16.75
N ARG A 158 -20.88 -18.95 15.53
CA ARG A 158 -21.92 -18.05 15.01
C ARG A 158 -22.62 -18.70 13.82
N LYS A 159 -23.85 -18.28 13.56
CA LYS A 159 -24.62 -18.67 12.36
C LYS A 159 -24.78 -17.49 11.41
N ILE A 160 -24.78 -17.76 10.11
CA ILE A 160 -24.91 -16.70 9.09
C ILE A 160 -26.23 -15.90 9.23
N GLY A 161 -27.28 -16.53 9.76
CA GLY A 161 -28.55 -15.87 10.03
C GLY A 161 -28.49 -14.79 11.11
N GLU A 162 -27.53 -14.85 12.05
CA GLU A 162 -27.30 -13.79 13.04
C GLU A 162 -26.82 -12.51 12.35
N PHE A 163 -25.86 -12.64 11.45
CA PHE A 163 -25.35 -11.52 10.65
C PHE A 163 -26.42 -11.01 9.67
N TYR A 164 -27.09 -11.89 8.94
CA TYR A 164 -28.16 -11.45 8.03
C TYR A 164 -29.22 -10.59 8.73
N LYS A 165 -29.66 -10.99 9.93
CA LYS A 165 -30.63 -10.19 10.70
C LYS A 165 -30.11 -8.82 11.10
N ALA A 166 -28.82 -8.70 11.40
CA ALA A 166 -28.20 -7.45 11.80
C ALA A 166 -27.96 -6.49 10.62
N TYR A 167 -27.73 -7.03 9.40
CA TYR A 167 -27.35 -6.24 8.23
C TYR A 167 -28.46 -6.07 7.18
N LYS A 168 -29.56 -6.83 7.25
CA LYS A 168 -30.67 -6.75 6.26
C LYS A 168 -31.35 -5.38 6.16
N GLU A 169 -31.22 -4.55 7.18
CA GLU A 169 -31.84 -3.21 7.24
C GLU A 169 -30.81 -2.09 7.06
N ILE A 170 -29.55 -2.43 6.78
CA ILE A 170 -28.51 -1.44 6.52
C ILE A 170 -28.50 -1.17 5.02
N GLN A 171 -28.78 0.08 4.67
CA GLN A 171 -28.60 0.57 3.32
C GLN A 171 -27.12 0.80 3.06
N THR A 172 -26.66 0.37 1.90
CA THR A 172 -25.29 0.53 1.41
C THR A 172 -25.36 0.79 -0.10
N PRO A 173 -24.25 1.16 -0.78
CA PRO A 173 -24.24 1.37 -2.23
C PRO A 173 -24.75 0.15 -3.01
N LEU A 174 -24.39 -1.06 -2.57
CA LEU A 174 -24.83 -2.33 -3.17
C LEU A 174 -26.21 -2.80 -2.63
N GLY A 175 -26.96 -1.90 -1.99
CA GLY A 175 -28.25 -2.22 -1.37
C GLY A 175 -28.10 -2.90 -0.02
N SER A 176 -29.13 -3.59 0.43
CA SER A 176 -29.10 -4.28 1.73
C SER A 176 -28.83 -5.78 1.61
N ALA A 177 -28.40 -6.38 2.72
CA ALA A 177 -28.04 -7.78 2.76
C ALA A 177 -29.21 -8.72 2.44
N TRP A 178 -28.93 -9.78 1.69
CA TRP A 178 -29.81 -10.94 1.47
C TRP A 178 -29.03 -12.25 1.55
N LEU A 179 -29.72 -13.40 1.59
CA LEU A 179 -29.09 -14.71 1.72
C LEU A 179 -29.10 -15.48 0.40
N GLY A 180 -27.97 -16.11 0.07
CA GLY A 180 -27.83 -16.88 -1.17
C GLY A 180 -26.83 -18.03 -1.08
N TYR A 181 -26.67 -18.71 -2.22
CA TYR A 181 -25.65 -19.73 -2.47
C TYR A 181 -24.90 -19.42 -3.77
N PHE A 182 -23.63 -19.80 -3.80
CA PHE A 182 -22.79 -19.75 -5.00
C PHE A 182 -22.64 -21.14 -5.63
N TYR A 183 -22.27 -21.21 -6.91
CA TYR A 183 -21.93 -22.49 -7.55
C TYR A 183 -20.62 -23.09 -7.02
N THR A 184 -19.66 -22.22 -6.69
CA THR A 184 -18.29 -22.59 -6.27
C THR A 184 -18.16 -22.81 -4.78
N SER A 185 -19.19 -22.51 -3.99
CA SER A 185 -19.16 -22.61 -2.53
C SER A 185 -20.41 -23.33 -1.99
N PRO A 186 -20.24 -24.33 -1.12
CA PRO A 186 -21.37 -25.00 -0.47
C PRO A 186 -21.98 -24.16 0.66
N TYR A 187 -21.34 -23.06 1.05
CA TYR A 187 -21.75 -22.26 2.20
C TYR A 187 -22.91 -21.32 1.84
N LYS A 188 -23.84 -21.18 2.78
CA LYS A 188 -24.85 -20.13 2.73
C LYS A 188 -24.17 -18.80 3.04
N SER A 189 -24.39 -17.81 2.18
CA SER A 189 -23.72 -16.52 2.23
C SER A 189 -24.72 -15.39 2.43
N MET A 190 -24.31 -14.37 3.16
CA MET A 190 -24.92 -13.04 3.18
C MET A 190 -24.32 -12.23 2.02
N ILE A 191 -25.14 -11.60 1.19
CA ILE A 191 -24.72 -10.97 -0.07
C ILE A 191 -25.32 -9.55 -0.14
N PHE A 192 -24.54 -8.58 -0.60
CA PHE A 192 -24.94 -7.22 -0.98
C PHE A 192 -24.68 -7.07 -2.48
N GLY A 193 -25.62 -6.51 -3.24
CA GLY A 193 -25.62 -6.55 -4.71
C GLY A 193 -26.28 -7.82 -5.26
N PRO A 194 -26.06 -8.22 -6.51
CA PRO A 194 -25.30 -7.49 -7.51
C PRO A 194 -25.95 -6.16 -7.87
N ASP A 195 -25.14 -5.16 -8.22
CA ASP A 195 -25.59 -3.95 -8.90
C ASP A 195 -25.81 -4.21 -10.41
N ASP A 196 -26.06 -3.15 -11.17
CA ASP A 196 -26.26 -3.20 -12.62
C ASP A 196 -25.01 -3.65 -13.41
N ARG A 197 -23.82 -3.49 -12.82
CA ARG A 197 -22.53 -3.95 -13.35
C ARG A 197 -22.18 -5.38 -12.89
N GLY A 198 -23.04 -6.02 -12.12
CA GLY A 198 -22.81 -7.36 -11.58
C GLY A 198 -21.87 -7.40 -10.36
N GLN A 199 -21.48 -6.24 -9.80
CA GLN A 199 -20.60 -6.13 -8.63
C GLN A 199 -21.36 -6.51 -7.35
N PHE A 200 -20.79 -7.39 -6.54
CA PHE A 200 -21.35 -7.77 -5.24
C PHE A 200 -20.27 -8.08 -4.21
N ILE A 201 -20.64 -7.88 -2.94
CA ILE A 201 -19.85 -8.29 -1.78
C ILE A 201 -20.60 -9.36 -1.04
N TYR A 202 -19.87 -10.37 -0.56
CA TYR A 202 -20.47 -11.49 0.14
C TYR A 202 -19.67 -11.87 1.38
N PHE A 203 -20.39 -12.32 2.39
CA PHE A 203 -19.86 -12.84 3.64
C PHE A 203 -20.37 -14.26 3.88
N TYR A 204 -19.48 -15.19 4.19
CA TYR A 204 -19.87 -16.54 4.58
C TYR A 204 -19.06 -17.02 5.78
N LEU A 205 -19.64 -17.96 6.52
CA LEU A 205 -18.98 -18.65 7.62
C LEU A 205 -18.50 -20.03 7.15
N ASN A 206 -17.39 -20.48 7.72
CA ASN A 206 -16.99 -21.88 7.59
C ASN A 206 -18.00 -22.81 8.30
N SER A 207 -17.86 -24.12 8.09
CA SER A 207 -18.75 -25.12 8.68
C SER A 207 -18.80 -25.10 10.21
N ALA A 208 -17.72 -24.68 10.86
CA ALA A 208 -17.63 -24.58 12.31
C ALA A 208 -18.16 -23.25 12.89
N GLY A 209 -18.60 -22.32 12.04
CA GLY A 209 -19.12 -21.01 12.45
C GLY A 209 -18.11 -20.13 13.19
N ASN A 210 -16.83 -20.46 13.19
CA ASN A 210 -15.80 -19.79 13.99
C ASN A 210 -14.88 -18.88 13.17
N ILE A 211 -14.99 -18.93 11.84
CA ILE A 211 -14.29 -18.06 10.90
C ILE A 211 -15.28 -17.60 9.83
N GLY A 212 -15.25 -16.31 9.56
CA GLY A 212 -15.94 -15.69 8.45
C GLY A 212 -14.97 -15.21 7.37
N TYR A 213 -15.48 -15.13 6.15
CA TYR A 213 -14.76 -14.66 4.98
C TYR A 213 -15.63 -13.64 4.25
N ILE A 214 -15.06 -12.48 3.95
CA ILE A 214 -15.66 -11.45 3.10
C ILE A 214 -14.95 -11.47 1.76
N GLY A 215 -15.69 -11.63 0.67
CA GLY A 215 -15.17 -11.57 -0.69
C GLY A 215 -15.91 -10.53 -1.53
N TYR A 216 -15.27 -10.14 -2.63
CA TYR A 216 -15.83 -9.31 -3.68
C TYR A 216 -15.85 -10.12 -4.98
N SER A 217 -16.85 -9.90 -5.83
CA SER A 217 -16.88 -10.44 -7.19
C SER A 217 -17.78 -9.57 -8.07
N PHE A 218 -17.53 -9.63 -9.38
CA PHE A 218 -18.34 -9.01 -10.43
C PHE A 218 -19.01 -10.06 -11.34
N LEU A 219 -18.92 -11.33 -10.97
CA LEU A 219 -19.47 -12.45 -11.75
C LEU A 219 -20.81 -12.86 -11.16
N ASP A 220 -21.87 -12.09 -11.44
CA ASP A 220 -23.23 -12.34 -10.94
C ASP A 220 -23.74 -13.77 -11.22
N ASN A 221 -23.35 -14.34 -12.36
CA ASN A 221 -23.60 -15.73 -12.75
C ASN A 221 -22.98 -16.78 -11.80
N ALA A 222 -22.06 -16.38 -10.92
CA ALA A 222 -21.56 -17.25 -9.84
C ALA A 222 -22.62 -17.51 -8.76
N ILE A 223 -23.64 -16.64 -8.65
CA ILE A 223 -24.77 -16.78 -7.74
C ILE A 223 -25.68 -17.90 -8.27
N LYS A 224 -25.74 -19.00 -7.52
CA LYS A 224 -26.55 -20.16 -7.84
C LYS A 224 -28.02 -19.97 -7.48
N LYS A 225 -28.28 -19.36 -6.32
CA LYS A 225 -29.64 -19.27 -5.78
C LYS A 225 -29.78 -18.14 -4.78
N LYS A 226 -30.82 -17.32 -4.98
CA LYS A 226 -31.35 -16.35 -4.00
C LYS A 226 -32.32 -17.04 -3.04
N LEU A 227 -32.16 -16.81 -1.74
CA LEU A 227 -33.00 -17.41 -0.67
C LEU A 227 -33.92 -16.38 -0.01
N THR A 228 -33.50 -15.12 0.04
CA THR A 228 -34.28 -14.00 0.56
C THR A 228 -34.13 -12.82 -0.39
N GLU A 229 -35.08 -11.89 -0.33
CA GLU A 229 -34.94 -10.59 -0.98
C GLU A 229 -34.15 -9.61 -0.11
N SER A 230 -33.55 -8.61 -0.74
CA SER A 230 -33.00 -7.45 -0.06
C SER A 230 -34.14 -6.51 0.35
N VAL A 231 -33.99 -5.81 1.46
CA VAL A 231 -34.97 -4.79 1.91
C VAL A 231 -34.85 -3.54 1.04
N TYR A 232 -33.62 -3.08 0.85
CA TYR A 232 -33.25 -2.01 -0.07
C TYR A 232 -32.52 -2.58 -1.29
N PRO A 233 -32.89 -2.15 -2.52
CA PRO A 233 -32.16 -2.50 -3.73
C PRO A 233 -30.80 -1.76 -3.80
N PRO A 234 -29.87 -2.21 -4.67
CA PRO A 234 -28.68 -1.45 -5.03
C PRO A 234 -29.03 -0.06 -5.55
N VAL A 235 -28.13 0.90 -5.32
CA VAL A 235 -28.26 2.25 -5.89
C VAL A 235 -28.12 2.14 -7.41
N THR A 236 -29.07 2.73 -8.14
CA THR A 236 -29.12 2.69 -9.62
C THR A 236 -29.00 4.08 -10.24
N ASP A 237 -29.31 5.12 -9.48
CA ASP A 237 -29.11 6.52 -9.87
C ASP A 237 -27.87 7.03 -9.14
N LEU A 238 -26.76 7.13 -9.88
CA LEU A 238 -25.47 7.59 -9.36
C LEU A 238 -25.34 9.12 -9.34
N GLY A 239 -26.43 9.83 -9.65
CA GLY A 239 -26.45 11.27 -9.84
C GLY A 239 -26.19 11.68 -11.30
N ALA A 240 -26.45 12.95 -11.61
CA ALA A 240 -26.16 13.55 -12.92
C ALA A 240 -24.75 14.18 -12.99
N ASP A 241 -24.03 14.24 -11.87
CA ASP A 241 -22.73 14.91 -11.76
C ASP A 241 -21.58 13.93 -11.50
N THR A 242 -20.39 14.30 -11.94
CA THR A 242 -19.18 13.46 -11.86
C THR A 242 -18.85 13.06 -10.42
N ALA A 243 -19.04 13.97 -9.46
CA ALA A 243 -18.69 13.72 -8.07
C ALA A 243 -19.54 12.61 -7.44
N GLY A 244 -20.85 12.55 -7.75
CA GLY A 244 -21.72 11.46 -7.31
C GLY A 244 -21.26 10.09 -7.80
N HIS A 245 -20.85 9.99 -9.06
CA HIS A 245 -20.29 8.75 -9.62
C HIS A 245 -18.99 8.33 -8.91
N LEU A 246 -18.08 9.28 -8.66
CA LEU A 246 -16.82 9.00 -7.96
C LEU A 246 -17.05 8.56 -6.51
N CYS A 247 -18.02 9.16 -5.81
CA CYS A 247 -18.43 8.74 -4.47
C CYS A 247 -18.92 7.29 -4.47
N TYR A 248 -19.88 6.94 -5.33
CA TYR A 248 -20.40 5.57 -5.40
C TYR A 248 -19.30 4.54 -5.58
N HIS A 249 -18.40 4.77 -6.54
CA HIS A 249 -17.33 3.84 -6.80
C HIS A 249 -16.35 3.71 -5.63
N THR A 250 -16.05 4.82 -4.96
CA THR A 250 -15.21 4.81 -3.77
C THR A 250 -15.88 4.08 -2.60
N ASP A 251 -17.19 4.25 -2.44
CA ASP A 251 -17.95 3.58 -1.39
C ASP A 251 -18.01 2.07 -1.62
N VAL A 252 -18.22 1.62 -2.87
CA VAL A 252 -18.12 0.21 -3.26
C VAL A 252 -16.70 -0.34 -3.00
N PHE A 253 -15.68 0.45 -3.32
CA PHE A 253 -14.28 0.09 -3.09
C PHE A 253 -13.97 -0.14 -1.60
N PHE A 254 -14.39 0.77 -0.72
CA PHE A 254 -14.15 0.66 0.72
C PHE A 254 -15.14 -0.22 1.47
N PHE A 255 -16.21 -0.65 0.81
CA PHE A 255 -17.24 -1.48 1.41
C PHE A 255 -16.66 -2.71 2.10
N GLN A 256 -15.73 -3.44 1.48
CA GLN A 256 -15.16 -4.65 2.06
C GLN A 256 -14.48 -4.36 3.41
N ASP A 257 -13.72 -3.27 3.50
CA ASP A 257 -13.04 -2.83 4.72
C ASP A 257 -14.06 -2.36 5.78
N TRP A 258 -15.09 -1.61 5.39
CA TRP A 258 -16.20 -1.26 6.28
C TRP A 258 -16.91 -2.49 6.83
N LEU A 259 -17.31 -3.43 5.97
CA LEU A 259 -18.04 -4.63 6.36
C LEU A 259 -17.19 -5.48 7.31
N LYS A 260 -15.88 -5.54 7.07
CA LYS A 260 -14.95 -6.19 7.99
C LYS A 260 -14.98 -5.52 9.37
N ALA A 261 -14.75 -4.22 9.43
CA ALA A 261 -14.73 -3.47 10.68
C ALA A 261 -16.08 -3.58 11.43
N SER A 262 -17.18 -3.49 10.69
CA SER A 262 -18.54 -3.60 11.21
C SER A 262 -18.84 -4.99 11.77
N ILE A 263 -18.43 -6.06 11.08
CA ILE A 263 -18.58 -7.45 11.56
C ILE A 263 -17.70 -7.68 12.80
N GLU A 264 -16.45 -7.20 12.80
CA GLU A 264 -15.57 -7.30 13.97
C GLU A 264 -16.14 -6.55 15.18
N ASN A 265 -16.77 -5.40 14.98
CA ASN A 265 -17.45 -4.66 16.03
C ASN A 265 -18.70 -5.39 16.52
N TYR A 266 -19.53 -5.90 15.61
CA TYR A 266 -20.71 -6.69 15.93
C TYR A 266 -20.37 -7.98 16.71
N VAL A 267 -19.25 -8.63 16.36
CA VAL A 267 -18.74 -9.79 17.10
C VAL A 267 -18.40 -9.42 18.56
N LYS A 268 -17.88 -8.21 18.80
CA LYS A 268 -17.46 -7.74 20.12
C LYS A 268 -18.59 -7.12 20.95
N THR A 269 -19.52 -6.43 20.30
CA THR A 269 -20.47 -5.51 20.96
C THR A 269 -21.93 -5.79 20.62
N GLU A 270 -22.21 -6.69 19.66
CA GLU A 270 -23.53 -6.92 19.07
C GLU A 270 -24.15 -5.68 18.40
N GLN A 271 -23.36 -4.64 18.15
CA GLN A 271 -23.77 -3.44 17.43
C GLN A 271 -23.10 -3.38 16.05
N VAL A 272 -23.88 -3.01 15.05
CA VAL A 272 -23.38 -2.81 13.70
C VAL A 272 -22.91 -1.37 13.54
N ILE A 273 -21.75 -1.17 12.93
CA ILE A 273 -21.28 0.17 12.58
C ILE A 273 -22.11 0.63 11.37
N PRO A 274 -22.71 1.83 11.39
CA PRO A 274 -23.42 2.36 10.23
C PRO A 274 -22.47 2.49 9.03
N PHE A 275 -22.99 2.32 7.82
CA PHE A 275 -22.25 2.68 6.62
C PHE A 275 -22.15 4.20 6.54
N MET A 276 -20.96 4.72 6.25
CA MET A 276 -20.75 6.16 6.03
C MET A 276 -20.43 6.33 4.55
N ASP A 277 -21.37 6.92 3.82
CA ASP A 277 -21.21 7.22 2.40
C ASP A 277 -20.23 8.40 2.23
N ALA A 278 -19.38 8.33 1.21
CA ALA A 278 -18.58 9.46 0.78
C ALA A 278 -19.51 10.58 0.30
N SER A 279 -19.19 11.82 0.66
CA SER A 279 -19.94 12.98 0.18
C SER A 279 -19.27 13.58 -1.06
N PRO A 280 -20.04 14.06 -2.06
CA PRO A 280 -19.47 14.80 -3.19
C PRO A 280 -18.57 15.97 -2.78
N SER A 281 -18.83 16.59 -1.60
CA SER A 281 -17.97 17.66 -1.04
C SER A 281 -16.58 17.20 -0.61
N GLU A 282 -16.36 15.89 -0.52
CA GLU A 282 -15.10 15.26 -0.17
C GLU A 282 -14.28 14.87 -1.41
N VAL A 283 -14.85 15.01 -2.62
CA VAL A 283 -14.22 14.67 -3.89
C VAL A 283 -13.38 15.84 -4.40
N TYR A 284 -12.14 15.54 -4.78
CA TYR A 284 -11.24 16.48 -5.43
C TYR A 284 -10.57 15.84 -6.64
N THR A 285 -10.43 16.59 -7.73
CA THR A 285 -9.87 16.12 -9.00
C THR A 285 -8.64 16.93 -9.41
N PHE A 286 -7.79 16.37 -10.25
CA PHE A 286 -6.67 17.06 -10.87
C PHE A 286 -7.01 17.49 -12.30
N THR A 287 -6.47 18.61 -12.77
CA THR A 287 -6.77 19.13 -14.12
C THR A 287 -5.94 18.52 -15.25
N GLU A 288 -4.77 17.96 -14.98
CA GLU A 288 -3.84 17.43 -15.98
C GLU A 288 -3.04 16.22 -15.47
N ASP A 289 -2.47 15.45 -16.42
CA ASP A 289 -1.54 14.34 -16.15
C ASP A 289 -0.29 14.78 -15.38
N PHE A 290 0.16 13.90 -14.47
CA PHE A 290 1.51 13.97 -13.90
C PHE A 290 2.58 13.64 -14.95
N LYS A 291 3.04 14.64 -15.71
CA LYS A 291 4.15 14.51 -16.64
C LYS A 291 5.47 14.93 -15.97
N LEU A 292 6.50 14.10 -16.11
CA LEU A 292 7.87 14.27 -15.57
C LEU A 292 8.60 15.59 -15.97
N THR A 293 7.95 16.50 -16.70
CA THR A 293 8.51 17.75 -17.22
C THR A 293 7.72 18.97 -16.74
N GLY A 294 8.13 19.56 -15.61
CA GLY A 294 7.61 20.85 -15.13
C GLY A 294 6.13 20.77 -14.78
N GLU A 295 5.83 20.41 -13.54
CA GLU A 295 4.47 20.11 -13.11
C GLU A 295 3.80 21.39 -12.62
N HIS A 296 2.76 21.86 -13.30
CA HIS A 296 1.78 22.82 -12.78
C HIS A 296 0.41 22.20 -12.98
N PHE A 297 -0.29 21.91 -11.89
CA PHE A 297 -1.64 21.35 -11.97
C PHE A 297 -2.51 21.88 -10.86
N GLU A 298 -3.81 21.95 -11.15
CA GLU A 298 -4.81 22.45 -10.22
C GLU A 298 -5.53 21.29 -9.56
N VAL A 299 -5.74 21.41 -8.26
CA VAL A 299 -6.67 20.57 -7.50
C VAL A 299 -8.00 21.29 -7.47
N GLN A 300 -9.05 20.65 -7.98
CA GLN A 300 -10.39 21.20 -8.07
C GLN A 300 -11.36 20.49 -7.13
N ASP A 301 -12.36 21.22 -6.64
CA ASP A 301 -13.50 20.63 -5.92
C ASP A 301 -14.57 20.09 -6.88
N LYS A 302 -15.65 19.52 -6.32
CA LYS A 302 -16.79 18.99 -7.10
C LYS A 302 -17.42 19.99 -8.08
N ASP A 303 -17.29 21.29 -7.82
CA ASP A 303 -17.87 22.37 -8.62
C ASP A 303 -16.83 22.91 -9.64
N GLN A 304 -15.70 22.22 -9.79
CA GLN A 304 -14.57 22.58 -10.65
C GLN A 304 -13.87 23.88 -10.22
N ASN A 305 -14.01 24.29 -8.96
CA ASN A 305 -13.26 25.44 -8.44
C ASN A 305 -11.88 24.97 -7.99
N THR A 306 -10.85 25.67 -8.46
CA THR A 306 -9.47 25.47 -8.01
C THR A 306 -9.34 25.78 -6.53
N VAL A 307 -8.89 24.80 -5.74
CA VAL A 307 -8.65 24.93 -4.29
C VAL A 307 -7.17 24.97 -3.95
N TYR A 308 -6.33 24.29 -4.74
CA TYR A 308 -4.87 24.35 -4.62
C TYR A 308 -4.21 24.29 -5.98
N ILE A 309 -3.03 24.89 -6.06
CA ILE A 309 -2.13 24.81 -7.20
C ILE A 309 -0.92 24.01 -6.75
N VAL A 310 -0.46 23.08 -7.57
CA VAL A 310 0.70 22.27 -7.24
C VAL A 310 1.78 22.49 -8.29
N ASP A 311 2.96 22.86 -7.81
CA ASP A 311 4.11 23.22 -8.63
C ASP A 311 5.34 22.34 -8.33
N GLY A 312 5.93 21.78 -9.39
CA GLY A 312 7.14 20.98 -9.35
C GLY A 312 8.21 21.53 -10.30
N THR A 313 9.37 21.92 -9.78
CA THR A 313 10.50 22.37 -10.61
C THR A 313 11.52 21.25 -10.83
N MET A 314 11.91 20.99 -12.08
CA MET A 314 12.99 20.04 -12.39
C MET A 314 14.28 20.39 -11.60
N PRO A 315 14.96 19.41 -10.98
CA PRO A 315 14.84 17.95 -11.12
C PRO A 315 13.76 17.28 -10.23
N LEU A 316 12.65 17.97 -9.96
CA LEU A 316 11.46 17.50 -9.21
C LEU A 316 11.81 17.04 -7.78
N ILE A 317 12.92 17.51 -7.21
CA ILE A 317 13.29 17.18 -5.82
C ILE A 317 12.29 17.78 -4.84
N ASN A 318 11.80 18.98 -5.17
CA ASN A 318 10.82 19.71 -4.37
C ASN A 318 9.51 19.83 -5.14
N LEU A 319 8.43 19.73 -4.40
CA LEU A 319 7.09 20.03 -4.85
C LEU A 319 6.43 20.95 -3.84
N TYR A 320 5.68 21.90 -4.36
CA TYR A 320 5.02 22.95 -3.59
C TYR A 320 3.53 22.90 -3.84
N ILE A 321 2.75 23.08 -2.80
CA ILE A 321 1.30 23.23 -2.87
C ILE A 321 0.98 24.63 -2.39
N HIS A 322 0.39 25.41 -3.28
CA HIS A 322 -0.01 26.79 -3.07
C HIS A 322 -1.53 26.89 -2.95
N ASP A 323 -2.00 27.83 -2.12
CA ASP A 323 -3.39 28.28 -2.22
C ASP A 323 -3.60 29.14 -3.48
N THR A 324 -4.84 29.53 -3.74
CA THR A 324 -5.21 30.37 -4.90
C THR A 324 -4.66 31.80 -4.82
N GLU A 325 -4.12 32.22 -3.67
CA GLU A 325 -3.44 33.51 -3.49
C GLU A 325 -1.92 33.39 -3.72
N GLY A 326 -1.40 32.17 -3.94
CA GLY A 326 0.02 31.88 -4.17
C GLY A 326 0.84 31.61 -2.90
N ASN A 327 0.20 31.54 -1.73
CA ASN A 327 0.92 31.23 -0.48
C ASN A 327 1.29 29.75 -0.42
N GLU A 328 2.53 29.43 -0.04
CA GLU A 328 2.97 28.04 0.17
C GLU A 328 2.24 27.45 1.40
N ILE A 329 1.39 26.46 1.17
CA ILE A 329 0.69 25.71 2.21
C ILE A 329 1.46 24.45 2.58
N PHE A 330 1.99 23.76 1.59
CA PHE A 330 2.69 22.50 1.77
C PHE A 330 3.92 22.43 0.88
N LYS A 331 4.97 21.80 1.39
CA LYS A 331 6.15 21.46 0.60
C LYS A 331 6.57 20.03 0.88
N MET A 332 6.88 19.32 -0.19
CA MET A 332 7.45 17.99 -0.13
C MET A 332 8.84 17.98 -0.74
N THR A 333 9.80 17.36 -0.07
CA THR A 333 11.17 17.19 -0.57
C THR A 333 11.56 15.71 -0.59
N LYS A 334 11.90 15.19 -1.76
CA LYS A 334 12.45 13.83 -1.92
C LYS A 334 13.87 13.75 -1.38
N GLU A 335 14.15 12.79 -0.50
CA GLU A 335 15.51 12.53 -0.05
C GLU A 335 16.28 11.67 -1.06
N ILE A 336 17.39 12.20 -1.57
CA ILE A 336 18.24 11.49 -2.54
C ILE A 336 19.22 10.54 -1.82
N GLY A 337 19.45 9.37 -2.41
CA GLY A 337 20.40 8.35 -1.94
C GLY A 337 19.88 7.45 -0.81
N HIS A 338 18.57 7.48 -0.56
CA HIS A 338 17.86 6.48 0.23
C HIS A 338 17.59 5.24 -0.62
N ALA A 339 17.70 4.04 -0.03
CA ALA A 339 17.47 2.78 -0.74
C ALA A 339 15.97 2.52 -1.01
N LEU A 340 15.11 3.10 -0.17
CA LEU A 340 13.66 3.12 -0.33
C LEU A 340 13.24 4.59 -0.41
N ALA A 341 12.13 4.86 -1.12
CA ALA A 341 11.62 6.21 -1.27
C ALA A 341 11.37 6.86 0.10
N THR A 342 11.93 8.06 0.28
CA THR A 342 11.81 8.82 1.52
C THR A 342 11.53 10.28 1.17
N TYR A 343 10.53 10.86 1.81
CA TYR A 343 10.07 12.22 1.54
C TYR A 343 9.91 13.00 2.85
N ARG A 344 10.42 14.23 2.89
CA ARG A 344 10.19 15.17 3.98
C ARG A 344 9.03 16.07 3.64
N PHE A 345 8.11 16.20 4.58
CA PHE A 345 6.90 16.99 4.45
C PHE A 345 7.05 18.22 5.34
N PHE A 346 6.70 19.37 4.80
CA PHE A 346 6.69 20.65 5.50
C PHE A 346 5.31 21.28 5.33
N TYR A 347 4.73 21.75 6.43
CA TYR A 347 3.47 22.47 6.43
C TYR A 347 3.75 23.93 6.79
N ARG A 348 3.46 24.85 5.86
CA ARG A 348 3.72 26.29 6.03
C ARG A 348 5.16 26.59 6.50
N GLY A 349 6.14 25.92 5.89
CA GLY A 349 7.57 26.05 6.22
C GLY A 349 8.06 25.24 7.42
N GLU A 350 7.18 24.72 8.28
CA GLU A 350 7.56 23.95 9.45
C GLU A 350 7.65 22.44 9.15
N PRO A 351 8.62 21.70 9.71
CA PRO A 351 8.69 20.25 9.55
C PRO A 351 7.40 19.57 10.01
N TYR A 352 6.74 18.86 9.10
CA TYR A 352 5.49 18.14 9.37
C TYR A 352 5.74 16.67 9.70
N GLY A 353 6.59 16.01 8.91
CA GLY A 353 6.94 14.61 9.11
C GLY A 353 7.85 14.05 8.02
N VAL A 354 8.24 12.78 8.16
CA VAL A 354 9.02 12.05 7.15
C VAL A 354 8.25 10.81 6.72
N LEU A 355 7.85 10.75 5.46
CA LEU A 355 7.18 9.61 4.85
C LEU A 355 8.23 8.64 4.32
N GLU A 356 8.22 7.41 4.83
CA GLU A 356 9.19 6.38 4.46
C GLU A 356 8.46 5.17 3.83
N LYS A 357 8.87 4.76 2.62
CA LYS A 357 8.41 3.52 1.99
C LYS A 357 8.87 2.33 2.83
N GLN A 358 7.93 1.44 3.11
CA GLN A 358 8.12 0.26 3.94
C GLN A 358 8.56 -0.92 3.08
N PHE A 359 9.37 -1.81 3.66
CA PHE A 359 9.68 -3.07 3.02
C PHE A 359 8.54 -4.06 3.25
N THR A 360 7.59 -4.06 2.33
CA THR A 360 6.41 -4.93 2.31
C THR A 360 6.43 -5.77 1.04
N PHE A 361 6.11 -7.06 1.16
CA PHE A 361 6.22 -8.01 0.04
C PHE A 361 5.05 -7.96 -0.94
N VAL A 362 3.89 -7.45 -0.51
CA VAL A 362 2.62 -7.68 -1.21
C VAL A 362 2.01 -6.41 -1.79
N ARG A 363 2.28 -5.27 -1.16
CA ARG A 363 1.67 -3.98 -1.48
C ARG A 363 2.63 -2.87 -1.11
N ASP A 364 2.54 -1.74 -1.77
CA ASP A 364 3.24 -0.55 -1.33
C ASP A 364 2.62 -0.01 -0.04
N THR A 365 3.49 0.36 0.90
CA THR A 365 3.08 0.95 2.17
C THR A 365 4.08 2.03 2.53
N PHE A 366 3.57 3.18 2.94
CA PHE A 366 4.36 4.30 3.41
C PHE A 366 3.85 4.70 4.79
N THR A 367 4.78 5.05 5.69
CA THR A 367 4.40 5.49 7.03
C THR A 367 5.11 6.77 7.41
N MET A 368 4.42 7.62 8.16
CA MET A 368 4.93 8.88 8.70
C MET A 368 4.42 9.04 10.12
N ASP A 369 5.31 9.41 11.05
CA ASP A 369 4.89 9.87 12.38
C ASP A 369 4.73 11.40 12.34
N ILE A 370 3.54 11.87 12.71
CA ILE A 370 3.16 13.29 12.85
C ILE A 370 2.72 13.56 14.29
N ASN A 371 2.48 14.83 14.63
CA ASN A 371 2.12 15.22 16.00
C ASN A 371 0.80 14.57 16.46
N GLU A 372 -0.13 14.33 15.53
CA GLU A 372 -1.43 13.72 15.75
C GLU A 372 -1.36 12.19 15.85
N GLY A 373 -0.22 11.58 15.51
CA GLY A 373 0.02 10.14 15.59
C GLY A 373 0.62 9.56 14.33
N ARG A 374 0.34 8.27 14.08
CA ARG A 374 0.94 7.53 12.97
C ARG A 374 0.04 7.56 11.74
N LEU A 375 0.58 8.11 10.66
CA LEU A 375 -0.03 8.10 9.35
C LEU A 375 0.47 6.91 8.53
N GLU A 376 -0.45 6.21 7.88
CA GLU A 376 -0.16 5.08 7.00
C GLU A 376 -0.89 5.27 5.66
N LEU A 377 -0.12 5.27 4.58
CA LEU A 377 -0.59 5.24 3.21
C LEU A 377 -0.37 3.83 2.67
N THR A 378 -1.43 3.12 2.34
CA THR A 378 -1.38 1.70 1.98
C THR A 378 -2.07 1.46 0.65
N GLU A 379 -1.37 0.82 -0.29
CA GLU A 379 -1.93 0.37 -1.56
C GLU A 379 -2.94 -0.77 -1.32
N TYR A 380 -4.02 -0.76 -2.09
CA TYR A 380 -4.99 -1.85 -2.12
C TYR A 380 -4.58 -2.86 -3.20
N ALA A 381 -4.09 -4.02 -2.79
CA ALA A 381 -3.58 -5.01 -3.72
C ALA A 381 -4.72 -5.82 -4.35
N GLY A 382 -4.84 -5.81 -5.68
CA GLY A 382 -5.85 -6.59 -6.41
C GLY A 382 -7.07 -5.81 -6.88
N THR A 383 -6.93 -4.48 -7.01
CA THR A 383 -7.84 -3.64 -7.80
C THR A 383 -7.26 -3.39 -9.19
N ILE A 384 -8.11 -2.96 -10.13
CA ILE A 384 -7.65 -2.33 -11.37
C ILE A 384 -7.16 -0.92 -10.99
N GLY A 385 -6.00 -0.50 -11.51
CA GLY A 385 -5.34 0.76 -11.11
C GLY A 385 -4.61 0.70 -9.76
N HIS A 386 -3.86 1.76 -9.45
CA HIS A 386 -3.10 1.94 -8.22
C HIS A 386 -3.84 2.75 -7.16
N ASN A 387 -4.69 2.08 -6.38
CA ASN A 387 -5.53 2.73 -5.37
C ASN A 387 -4.92 2.68 -3.97
N TYR A 388 -4.98 3.78 -3.24
CA TYR A 388 -4.41 3.90 -1.90
C TYR A 388 -5.42 4.41 -0.88
N LYS A 389 -5.34 3.87 0.34
CA LYS A 389 -6.01 4.43 1.50
C LYS A 389 -5.03 5.16 2.41
N VAL A 390 -5.51 6.23 3.01
CA VAL A 390 -4.77 7.05 3.96
C VAL A 390 -5.42 6.92 5.33
N THR A 391 -4.67 6.42 6.30
CA THR A 391 -5.15 6.28 7.68
C THR A 391 -4.29 7.05 8.67
N LEU A 392 -4.94 7.61 9.69
CA LEU A 392 -4.29 8.24 10.84
C LEU A 392 -4.69 7.48 12.10
N ASN A 393 -3.72 6.89 12.80
CA ASN A 393 -3.94 6.00 13.94
C ASN A 393 -4.95 4.87 13.60
N GLY A 394 -4.91 4.37 12.36
CA GLY A 394 -5.83 3.35 11.86
C GLY A 394 -7.22 3.85 11.46
N THR A 395 -7.52 5.14 11.61
CA THR A 395 -8.78 5.75 11.15
C THR A 395 -8.61 6.25 9.71
N LEU A 396 -9.49 5.87 8.79
CA LEU A 396 -9.49 6.37 7.41
C LEU A 396 -9.72 7.88 7.39
N ILE A 397 -8.81 8.63 6.78
CA ILE A 397 -8.92 10.09 6.62
C ILE A 397 -9.06 10.52 5.14
N GLY A 398 -8.81 9.59 4.22
CA GLY A 398 -9.06 9.79 2.80
C GLY A 398 -8.48 8.67 1.94
N ALA A 399 -8.59 8.85 0.64
CA ALA A 399 -8.18 7.91 -0.39
C ALA A 399 -7.59 8.63 -1.60
N ILE A 400 -6.68 7.94 -2.28
CA ILE A 400 -6.13 8.33 -3.58
C ILE A 400 -6.55 7.23 -4.53
N MET A 401 -7.43 7.56 -5.46
CA MET A 401 -8.05 6.62 -6.37
C MET A 401 -7.50 6.85 -7.76
N ASP A 402 -6.84 5.83 -8.30
CA ASP A 402 -6.34 5.80 -9.67
C ASP A 402 -7.35 5.08 -10.55
N ASP A 403 -7.43 5.52 -11.81
CA ASP A 403 -8.16 4.92 -12.93
C ASP A 403 -9.06 3.72 -12.54
N MET A 404 -10.27 4.03 -12.08
CA MET A 404 -11.34 3.07 -12.19
C MET A 404 -11.83 3.23 -13.62
N ASP A 405 -11.93 2.12 -14.36
CA ASP A 405 -12.41 1.98 -15.74
C ASP A 405 -13.85 2.53 -15.87
N ILE A 406 -13.99 3.85 -15.73
CA ILE A 406 -15.22 4.62 -15.69
C ILE A 406 -15.41 5.09 -17.13
N THR A 407 -16.01 4.24 -17.94
CA THR A 407 -16.61 4.64 -19.21
C THR A 407 -17.89 5.46 -18.93
N ILE A 408 -17.74 6.62 -18.29
CA ILE A 408 -18.80 7.65 -18.35
C ILE A 408 -18.63 8.33 -19.70
N GLU A 409 -19.63 8.19 -20.58
CA GLU A 409 -19.64 8.56 -22.00
C GLU A 409 -19.34 10.04 -22.34
N ASN A 410 -18.85 10.87 -21.41
CA ASN A 410 -18.51 12.27 -21.68
C ASN A 410 -17.43 12.85 -20.75
N ILE A 411 -16.59 12.02 -20.17
CA ILE A 411 -15.54 12.48 -19.26
C ILE A 411 -14.17 12.11 -19.81
N VAL A 412 -13.43 13.14 -20.26
CA VAL A 412 -11.99 13.07 -20.54
C VAL A 412 -11.29 13.59 -19.29
N TRP A 413 -11.24 12.78 -18.22
CA TRP A 413 -10.37 13.06 -17.07
C TRP A 413 -9.41 11.89 -16.95
N ASP A 414 -8.19 12.10 -17.41
CA ASP A 414 -7.10 11.17 -17.19
C ASP A 414 -6.52 11.43 -15.78
N ASN A 415 -6.38 10.38 -14.97
CA ASN A 415 -5.30 10.20 -13.96
C ASN A 415 -5.46 10.67 -12.49
N ALA A 416 -6.46 10.09 -11.80
CA ALA A 416 -6.64 10.02 -10.34
C ALA A 416 -7.49 11.12 -9.68
N PHE A 417 -8.19 10.75 -8.60
CA PHE A 417 -8.99 11.66 -7.76
C PHE A 417 -8.82 11.35 -6.29
N LEU A 418 -9.20 12.30 -5.44
CA LEU A 418 -9.06 12.20 -3.99
C LEU A 418 -10.43 12.15 -3.34
N ILE A 419 -10.58 11.29 -2.34
CA ILE A 419 -11.62 11.42 -1.32
C ILE A 419 -10.97 11.90 -0.03
N VAL A 420 -11.45 13.02 0.53
CA VAL A 420 -10.90 13.63 1.74
C VAL A 420 -12.03 13.94 2.73
N HIS A 421 -12.15 13.12 3.76
CA HIS A 421 -13.24 13.21 4.75
C HIS A 421 -13.14 14.46 5.66
N ASP A 422 -11.92 14.95 5.89
CA ASP A 422 -11.69 16.21 6.61
C ASP A 422 -10.77 17.11 5.80
N ARG A 423 -11.33 18.23 5.34
CA ARG A 423 -10.66 19.21 4.46
C ARG A 423 -9.32 19.69 5.02
N LYS A 424 -9.10 19.66 6.36
CA LYS A 424 -7.81 20.04 6.94
C LYS A 424 -6.65 19.16 6.46
N TYR A 425 -6.93 17.91 6.05
CA TYR A 425 -5.93 16.97 5.52
C TYR A 425 -5.79 17.04 4.00
N LEU A 426 -6.57 17.86 3.30
CA LEU A 426 -6.51 17.97 1.84
C LEU A 426 -5.10 18.30 1.32
N PRO A 427 -4.34 19.27 1.87
CA PRO A 427 -2.97 19.53 1.42
C PRO A 427 -2.04 18.32 1.58
N LEU A 428 -2.20 17.58 2.69
CA LEU A 428 -1.40 16.41 3.00
C LEU A 428 -1.69 15.25 2.04
N ILE A 429 -2.98 14.98 1.80
CA ILE A 429 -3.42 13.92 0.89
C ILE A 429 -3.05 14.27 -0.56
N THR A 430 -3.17 15.55 -0.94
CA THR A 430 -2.67 16.04 -2.23
C THR A 430 -1.18 15.74 -2.37
N ALA A 431 -0.35 16.13 -1.40
CA ALA A 431 1.10 15.86 -1.45
C ALA A 431 1.43 14.36 -1.57
N MET A 432 0.67 13.51 -0.90
CA MET A 432 0.82 12.05 -1.00
C MET A 432 0.38 11.50 -2.35
N ALA A 433 -0.68 12.02 -2.96
CA ALA A 433 -1.14 11.63 -4.29
C ALA A 433 -0.05 11.88 -5.34
N VAL A 434 0.54 13.09 -5.34
CA VAL A 434 1.64 13.38 -6.25
C VAL A 434 2.84 12.47 -6.01
N MET A 435 3.15 12.21 -4.74
CA MET A 435 4.26 11.32 -4.37
C MET A 435 4.07 9.91 -4.93
N VAL A 436 2.87 9.35 -4.78
CA VAL A 436 2.50 8.04 -5.31
C VAL A 436 2.67 8.00 -6.82
N THR A 437 2.04 8.92 -7.55
CA THR A 437 2.10 8.93 -9.01
C THR A 437 3.54 9.03 -9.52
N ARG A 438 4.38 9.79 -8.83
CA ARG A 438 5.80 9.91 -9.15
C ARG A 438 6.63 8.67 -8.84
N GLU A 439 6.29 7.91 -7.80
CA GLU A 439 6.95 6.63 -7.55
C GLU A 439 6.51 5.57 -8.56
N LEU A 440 5.23 5.55 -8.95
CA LEU A 440 4.71 4.66 -10.00
C LEU A 440 5.40 4.93 -11.35
N ALA A 441 5.43 6.18 -11.81
CA ALA A 441 6.10 6.55 -13.06
C ALA A 441 7.60 6.18 -13.08
N ARG A 442 8.29 6.28 -11.94
CA ARG A 442 9.71 5.87 -11.85
C ARG A 442 9.87 4.35 -11.97
N ASP A 443 8.96 3.60 -11.37
CA ASP A 443 9.03 2.14 -11.39
C ASP A 443 8.73 1.58 -12.80
N GLU A 444 7.98 2.31 -13.63
CA GLU A 444 7.77 2.00 -15.07
C GLU A 444 8.98 2.34 -15.96
N ASP A 445 9.68 3.45 -15.73
CA ASP A 445 10.73 3.98 -16.61
C ASP A 445 12.16 3.42 -16.38
N GLY A 446 12.40 2.51 -15.43
CA GLY A 446 13.72 1.85 -15.30
C GLY A 446 14.20 1.45 -13.91
N GLY A 447 13.33 1.28 -12.92
CA GLY A 447 13.66 0.52 -11.71
C GLY A 447 13.51 -0.98 -12.00
N LEU A 448 14.49 -1.81 -11.63
CA LEU A 448 14.38 -3.28 -11.75
C LEU A 448 13.00 -3.77 -11.28
N THR A 449 12.19 -4.20 -12.25
CA THR A 449 10.87 -4.77 -12.03
C THR A 449 11.04 -6.10 -11.31
N ASN A 450 10.72 -6.15 -10.02
CA ASN A 450 10.39 -7.40 -9.33
C ASN A 450 8.86 -7.59 -9.35
N ARG A 451 8.28 -7.58 -10.56
CA ARG A 451 6.98 -8.20 -10.82
C ARG A 451 7.20 -9.48 -11.61
#